data_AF-A0A0N0ANV9-F1
#
_entry.id   AF-A0A0N0ANV9-F1
#
_cell.length_a   1.000
_cell.length_b   1.000
_cell.length_c   1.000
_cell.angle_alpha   90.00
_cell.angle_beta   90.00
_cell.angle_gamma   90.00
#
_symmetry.space_group_name_H-M   'P 1'
#
loop_
_entity.id
_entity.type
_entity.pdbx_description
1 polymer ?
#
loop_
_entity_poly.entity_id
_entity_poly.type
_entity_poly.pdbx_seq_one_letter_code
_entity_poly.pdbx_strand_id
1 'polypeptide(L)'
;MENPFLDRAVIDAALRFPITHRGSPWEYKPQITTALTDVLPNKLLHRRAKGGTDADHYRGLRANLTSVLELTDGWLAGNGIIDSRLLRSELRSAASGRPTAWGVLEPTIATEIWARSIESCAAPGWYRECARTRNRI
;
A
#
# COMPACT_ATOMS: atom_id res chain seq x y z
N MET A 1 -10.35 -18.28 -6.45
CA MET A 1 -10.95 -17.27 -5.56
C MET A 1 -11.62 -16.26 -6.47
N GLU A 2 -12.94 -16.16 -6.40
CA GLU A 2 -13.72 -15.24 -7.25
C GLU A 2 -13.82 -13.88 -6.55
N ASN A 3 -13.65 -12.78 -7.29
CA ASN A 3 -13.76 -11.42 -6.76
C ASN A 3 -14.91 -10.69 -7.48
N PRO A 4 -16.13 -10.69 -6.92
CA PRO A 4 -17.29 -10.10 -7.57
C PRO A 4 -17.16 -8.60 -7.86
N PHE A 5 -16.34 -7.85 -7.11
CA PHE A 5 -16.10 -6.43 -7.37
C PHE A 5 -15.22 -6.16 -8.59
N LEU A 6 -14.60 -7.21 -9.14
CA LEU A 6 -13.85 -7.15 -10.39
C LEU A 6 -14.64 -7.72 -11.58
N ASP A 7 -15.91 -8.09 -11.37
CA ASP A 7 -16.80 -8.44 -12.47
C ASP A 7 -16.98 -7.24 -13.41
N ARG A 8 -17.01 -7.50 -14.71
CA ARG A 8 -17.10 -6.45 -15.74
C ARG A 8 -18.35 -5.59 -15.57
N ALA A 9 -19.51 -6.19 -15.29
CA ALA A 9 -20.75 -5.45 -15.18
C ALA A 9 -20.74 -4.51 -13.96
N VAL A 10 -20.10 -4.94 -12.86
CA VAL A 10 -19.92 -4.12 -11.65
C VAL A 10 -18.99 -2.94 -11.93
N ILE A 11 -17.86 -3.18 -12.61
CA ILE A 11 -16.93 -2.12 -13.00
C ILE A 11 -17.60 -1.11 -13.94
N ASP A 12 -18.29 -1.59 -14.97
CA ASP A 12 -18.97 -0.73 -15.95
C ASP A 12 -20.04 0.15 -15.27
N ALA A 13 -20.81 -0.41 -14.34
CA ALA A 13 -21.78 0.35 -13.55
C ALA A 13 -21.08 1.42 -12.68
N ALA A 14 -19.99 1.07 -12.01
CA ALA A 14 -19.22 2.00 -11.18
C ALA A 14 -18.60 3.16 -11.99
N LEU A 15 -18.13 2.87 -13.22
CA LEU A 15 -17.52 3.87 -14.10
C LEU A 15 -18.55 4.77 -14.80
N ARG A 16 -19.83 4.39 -14.86
CA ARG A 16 -20.89 5.26 -15.41
C ARG A 16 -21.28 6.41 -14.50
N PHE A 17 -20.98 6.34 -13.20
CA PHE A 17 -21.24 7.47 -12.30
C PHE A 17 -20.38 8.69 -12.68
N PRO A 18 -20.99 9.90 -12.74
CA PRO A 18 -20.23 11.13 -12.90
C PRO A 18 -19.18 11.26 -11.79
N ILE A 19 -18.01 11.82 -12.10
CA ILE A 19 -16.89 11.87 -11.15
C ILE A 19 -17.25 12.58 -9.84
N THR A 20 -18.12 13.58 -9.89
CA THR A 20 -18.64 14.32 -8.73
C THR A 20 -19.49 13.46 -7.79
N HIS A 21 -20.03 12.34 -8.26
CA HIS A 21 -20.78 11.38 -7.45
C HIS A 21 -19.93 10.18 -7.02
N ARG A 22 -18.65 10.10 -7.42
CA ARG A 22 -17.78 8.94 -7.12
C ARG A 22 -17.24 8.93 -5.69
N GLY A 23 -17.14 10.09 -5.06
CA GLY A 23 -16.70 10.25 -3.68
C GLY A 23 -17.51 11.34 -2.98
N SER A 24 -17.50 11.31 -1.65
CA SER A 24 -18.16 12.32 -0.82
C SER A 24 -17.25 12.63 0.37
N PRO A 25 -17.12 13.90 0.78
CA PRO A 25 -16.44 14.24 2.02
C PRO A 25 -17.23 13.83 3.27
N TRP A 26 -18.53 13.54 3.10
CA TRP A 26 -19.45 13.24 4.20
C TRP A 26 -19.81 11.75 4.30
N GLU A 27 -19.76 11.04 3.17
CA GLU A 27 -20.27 9.68 3.04
C GLU A 27 -19.19 8.74 2.52
N TYR A 28 -18.95 7.66 3.25
CA TYR A 28 -18.02 6.62 2.83
C TYR A 28 -18.70 5.69 1.82
N LYS A 29 -18.25 5.74 0.56
CA LYS A 29 -18.75 4.93 -0.58
C LYS A 29 -20.27 5.03 -0.78
N PRO A 30 -20.81 6.22 -1.10
CA PRO A 30 -22.26 6.45 -1.09
C PRO A 30 -23.05 5.52 -2.03
N GLN A 31 -22.53 5.23 -3.23
CA GLN A 31 -23.27 4.50 -4.26
C GLN A 31 -23.49 3.03 -3.89
N ILE A 32 -22.48 2.37 -3.30
CA ILE A 32 -22.65 0.98 -2.86
C ILE A 32 -23.56 0.90 -1.63
N THR A 33 -23.51 1.91 -0.75
CA THR A 33 -24.41 2.01 0.40
C THR A 33 -25.85 2.14 -0.07
N THR A 34 -26.14 3.03 -1.03
CA THR A 34 -27.46 3.16 -1.64
C THR A 34 -27.91 1.85 -2.31
N ALA A 35 -27.06 1.24 -3.14
CA ALA A 35 -27.38 0.01 -3.85
C ALA A 35 -27.70 -1.19 -2.93
N LEU A 36 -27.20 -1.18 -1.69
CA LEU A 36 -27.38 -2.26 -0.72
C LEU A 36 -28.42 -1.94 0.37
N THR A 37 -29.14 -0.82 0.26
CA THR A 37 -30.05 -0.35 1.31
C THR A 37 -31.13 -1.37 1.68
N ASP A 38 -31.67 -2.09 0.70
CA ASP A 38 -32.71 -3.10 0.90
C ASP A 38 -32.15 -4.53 1.10
N VAL A 39 -30.82 -4.68 1.05
CA VAL A 39 -30.13 -5.98 1.14
C VAL A 39 -29.46 -6.16 2.51
N LEU A 40 -28.91 -5.08 3.08
CA LEU A 40 -28.14 -5.14 4.32
C LEU A 40 -28.91 -4.54 5.50
N PRO A 41 -28.71 -5.06 6.72
CA PRO A 41 -29.21 -4.42 7.93
C PRO A 41 -28.75 -2.97 8.04
N ASN A 42 -29.65 -2.09 8.52
CA ASN A 42 -29.39 -0.66 8.67
C ASN A 42 -28.09 -0.35 9.43
N LYS A 43 -27.75 -1.14 10.45
CA LYS A 43 -26.50 -1.02 11.22
C LYS A 43 -25.23 -1.17 10.36
N LEU A 44 -25.25 -2.01 9.33
CA LEU A 44 -24.09 -2.19 8.43
C LEU A 44 -23.97 -1.04 7.43
N LEU A 45 -25.09 -0.49 6.96
CA LEU A 45 -25.11 0.67 6.05
C LEU A 45 -24.54 1.94 6.70
N HIS A 46 -24.76 2.11 8.01
CA HIS A 46 -24.28 3.28 8.76
C HIS A 46 -22.91 3.06 9.42
N ARG A 47 -22.25 1.94 9.15
CA ARG A 47 -20.93 1.65 9.71
C ARG A 47 -19.88 2.57 9.07
N ARG A 48 -19.39 3.53 9.85
CA ARG A 48 -18.36 4.49 9.40
C ARG A 48 -16.92 3.99 9.56
N ALA A 49 -16.69 3.05 10.49
CA ALA A 49 -15.35 2.51 10.72
C ALA A 49 -15.10 1.31 9.81
N LYS A 50 -14.11 1.39 8.92
CA LYS A 50 -13.54 0.20 8.26
C LYS A 50 -12.84 -0.65 9.34
N GLY A 51 -12.78 -1.96 9.15
CA GLY A 51 -11.87 -2.77 9.97
C GLY A 51 -10.46 -2.26 9.69
N GLY A 52 -9.75 -1.84 10.73
CA GLY A 52 -8.34 -1.44 10.58
C GLY A 52 -7.53 -2.63 10.10
N THR A 53 -6.64 -2.41 9.15
CA THR A 53 -5.67 -3.42 8.69
C THR A 53 -4.41 -3.42 9.56
N ASP A 54 -4.31 -2.47 10.50
CA ASP A 54 -3.15 -2.30 11.38
C ASP A 54 -2.85 -3.54 12.22
N ALA A 55 -3.86 -4.34 12.55
CA ALA A 55 -3.68 -5.61 13.26
C ALA A 55 -2.69 -6.54 12.53
N ASP A 56 -2.75 -6.59 11.20
CA ASP A 56 -1.84 -7.38 10.38
C ASP A 56 -0.43 -6.76 10.36
N HIS A 57 -0.33 -5.42 10.30
CA HIS A 57 0.96 -4.73 10.42
C HIS A 57 1.64 -5.03 11.76
N TYR A 58 0.92 -4.91 12.87
CA TYR A 58 1.43 -5.22 14.20
C TYR A 58 1.87 -6.68 14.33
N ARG A 59 1.06 -7.61 13.80
CA ARG A 59 1.35 -9.04 13.83
C ARG A 59 2.59 -9.38 12.99
N GLY A 60 2.65 -8.86 11.77
CA GLY A 60 3.76 -9.05 10.84
C GLY A 60 5.06 -8.47 11.39
N LEU A 61 5.02 -7.24 11.92
CA LEU A 61 6.17 -6.59 12.53
C LEU A 61 6.66 -7.36 13.76
N ARG A 62 5.78 -7.81 14.66
CA ARG A 62 6.19 -8.63 15.81
C ARG A 62 6.86 -9.93 15.39
N ALA A 63 6.29 -10.61 14.40
CA ALA A 63 6.82 -11.89 13.93
C ALA A 63 8.21 -11.76 13.28
N ASN A 64 8.51 -10.60 12.69
CA ASN A 64 9.73 -10.36 11.91
C ASN A 64 10.60 -9.24 12.50
N LEU A 65 10.42 -8.88 13.77
CA LEU A 65 11.04 -7.68 14.35
C LEU A 65 12.55 -7.69 14.20
N THR A 66 13.21 -8.83 14.43
CA THR A 66 14.67 -8.96 14.27
C THR A 66 15.11 -8.61 12.85
N SER A 67 14.51 -9.23 11.83
CA SER A 67 14.82 -8.96 10.43
C SER A 67 14.54 -7.52 10.02
N VAL A 68 13.44 -6.92 10.53
CA VAL A 68 13.12 -5.51 10.23
C VAL A 68 14.12 -4.57 10.93
N LEU A 69 14.61 -4.91 12.13
CA LEU A 69 15.62 -4.11 12.82
C LEU A 69 16.98 -4.11 12.09
N GLU A 70 17.31 -5.17 11.36
CA GLU A 70 18.51 -5.22 10.50
C GLU A 70 18.44 -4.23 9.33
N LEU A 71 17.24 -3.73 8.99
CA LEU A 71 17.04 -2.71 7.97
C LEU A 71 17.46 -1.30 8.45
N THR A 72 17.51 -1.08 9.77
CA THR A 72 17.60 0.28 10.35
C THR A 72 18.94 0.98 10.15
N ASP A 73 20.03 0.24 10.00
CA ASP A 73 21.38 0.78 9.80
C ASP A 73 21.86 0.59 8.35
N GLY A 74 20.92 0.43 7.40
CA GLY A 74 21.23 0.15 6.00
C GLY A 74 21.44 1.39 5.14
N TRP A 75 21.00 1.33 3.88
CA TRP A 75 21.30 2.35 2.88
C TRP A 75 20.80 3.73 3.26
N LEU A 76 19.55 3.84 3.74
CA LEU A 76 18.95 5.12 4.13
C LEU A 76 19.72 5.79 5.27
N ALA A 77 20.15 5.00 6.26
CA ALA A 77 20.94 5.49 7.37
C ALA A 77 22.36 5.89 6.93
N GLY A 78 23.00 5.07 6.10
CA GLY A 78 24.32 5.35 5.54
C GLY A 78 24.36 6.64 4.71
N ASN A 79 23.24 7.03 4.10
CA ASN A 79 23.10 8.29 3.35
C ASN A 79 22.49 9.44 4.17
N GLY A 80 22.27 9.26 5.48
CA GLY A 80 21.75 10.30 6.37
C GLY A 80 20.30 10.71 6.10
N ILE A 81 19.52 9.88 5.40
CA ILE A 81 18.10 10.14 5.09
C ILE A 81 17.23 9.88 6.32
N ILE A 82 17.64 8.96 7.19
CA ILE A 82 16.96 8.60 8.43
C ILE A 82 17.92 8.58 9.62
N ASP A 83 17.36 8.73 10.82
CA ASP A 83 18.05 8.40 12.07
C ASP A 83 17.74 6.95 12.47
N SER A 84 18.76 6.08 12.46
CA SER A 84 18.63 4.66 12.80
C SER A 84 18.19 4.40 14.23
N ARG A 85 18.56 5.26 15.18
CA ARG A 85 18.17 5.11 16.59
C ARG A 85 16.69 5.41 16.75
N LEU A 86 16.21 6.48 16.10
CA LEU A 86 14.79 6.83 16.09
C LEU A 86 13.96 5.73 15.42
N LEU A 87 14.36 5.27 14.23
CA LEU A 87 13.64 4.21 13.53
C LEU A 87 13.59 2.92 14.35
N ARG A 88 14.71 2.51 14.96
CA ARG A 88 14.77 1.34 15.84
C ARG A 88 13.85 1.47 17.06
N SER A 89 13.77 2.65 17.65
CA SER A 89 12.83 2.94 18.75
C SER A 89 11.38 2.81 18.29
N GLU A 90 11.03 3.42 17.16
CA GLU A 90 9.67 3.37 16.61
C GLU A 90 9.24 1.94 16.23
N LEU A 91 10.14 1.13 15.65
CA LEU A 91 9.86 -0.27 15.34
C LEU A 91 9.57 -1.11 16.60
N ARG A 92 10.32 -0.88 17.69
CA ARG A 92 10.07 -1.56 18.97
C ARG A 92 8.77 -1.09 19.62
N SER A 93 8.50 0.21 19.59
CA SER A 93 7.25 0.82 20.03
C SER A 93 6.05 0.22 19.28
N ALA A 94 6.13 0.17 17.96
CA ALA A 94 5.11 -0.44 17.10
C ALA A 94 4.94 -1.93 17.39
N ALA A 95 6.02 -2.71 17.54
CA ALA A 95 5.92 -4.13 17.88
C ALA A 95 5.18 -4.38 19.21
N SER A 96 5.32 -3.47 20.19
CA SER A 96 4.57 -3.53 21.45
C SER A 96 3.06 -3.22 21.32
N GLY A 97 2.58 -2.87 20.13
CA GLY A 97 1.17 -2.55 19.85
C GLY A 97 0.81 -1.08 20.09
N ARG A 98 1.79 -0.19 20.27
CA ARG A 98 1.51 1.24 20.42
C ARG A 98 0.95 1.82 19.11
N PRO A 99 0.01 2.79 19.17
CA PRO A 99 -0.45 3.52 17.98
C PRO A 99 0.75 4.00 17.15
N THR A 100 0.76 3.62 15.88
CA THR A 100 1.93 3.79 15.00
C THR A 100 1.50 4.52 13.75
N ALA A 101 2.30 5.49 13.30
CA ALA A 101 2.11 6.18 12.04
C ALA A 101 2.54 5.28 10.87
N TRP A 102 1.73 4.26 10.56
CA TRP A 102 2.03 3.28 9.51
C TRP A 102 2.30 3.92 8.15
N GLY A 103 1.60 5.01 7.81
CA GLY A 103 1.81 5.77 6.59
C GLY A 103 3.19 6.43 6.45
N VAL A 104 4.03 6.40 7.49
CA VAL A 104 5.44 6.85 7.46
C VAL A 104 6.37 5.66 7.63
N LEU A 105 6.07 4.78 8.60
CA LEU A 105 6.93 3.65 8.92
C LEU A 105 7.01 2.62 7.79
N GLU A 106 5.89 2.30 7.15
CA GLU A 106 5.84 1.33 6.04
C GLU A 106 6.61 1.83 4.81
N PRO A 107 6.40 3.07 4.32
CA PRO A 107 7.22 3.61 3.22
C PRO A 107 8.71 3.64 3.55
N THR A 108 9.09 3.89 4.81
CA THR A 108 10.51 3.90 5.23
C THR A 108 11.14 2.52 5.07
N ILE A 109 10.46 1.48 5.58
CA ILE A 109 10.91 0.08 5.45
C ILE A 109 10.94 -0.35 3.98
N ALA A 110 9.89 -0.03 3.22
CA ALA A 110 9.78 -0.37 1.81
C ALA A 110 10.90 0.29 0.98
N THR A 111 11.25 1.54 1.29
CA THR A 111 12.33 2.26 0.61
C THR A 111 13.69 1.63 0.89
N GLU A 112 13.95 1.22 2.13
CA GLU A 112 15.20 0.52 2.48
C GLU A 112 15.32 -0.82 1.74
N ILE A 113 14.24 -1.61 1.69
CA ILE A 113 14.20 -2.87 0.94
C ILE A 113 14.45 -2.63 -0.55
N TRP A 114 13.82 -1.59 -1.11
CA TRP A 114 14.02 -1.19 -2.51
C TRP A 114 15.46 -0.77 -2.78
N ALA A 115 16.06 0.06 -1.92
CA ALA A 115 17.45 0.49 -2.05
C ALA A 115 18.40 -0.71 -2.05
N ARG A 116 18.24 -1.64 -1.09
CA ARG A 116 19.00 -2.90 -1.07
C ARG A 116 18.81 -3.75 -2.32
N SER A 117 17.59 -3.79 -2.86
CA SER A 117 17.31 -4.53 -4.09
C SER A 117 18.11 -3.97 -5.27
N ILE A 118 18.20 -2.64 -5.38
CA ILE A 118 18.98 -1.97 -6.43
C ILE A 118 20.47 -2.26 -6.27
N GLU A 119 21.01 -2.19 -5.05
CA GLU A 119 22.43 -2.49 -4.80
C GLU A 119 22.79 -3.95 -5.09
N SER A 120 21.85 -4.88 -4.87
CA SER A 120 22.05 -6.31 -5.13
C SER A 120 21.89 -6.70 -6.60
N CYS A 121 21.21 -5.89 -7.40
CA CYS A 121 20.99 -6.15 -8.82
C CYS A 121 22.21 -5.73 -9.64
N ALA A 122 22.64 -6.61 -10.57
CA ALA A 122 23.59 -6.20 -11.60
C ALA A 122 23.02 -5.01 -12.38
N ALA A 123 23.87 -4.02 -12.69
CA ALA A 123 23.47 -2.86 -13.46
C ALA A 123 22.77 -3.31 -14.76
N PRO A 124 21.58 -2.78 -15.09
CA PRO A 124 20.91 -3.16 -16.31
C PRO A 124 21.79 -2.83 -17.50
N GLY A 125 22.06 -3.82 -18.34
CA GLY A 125 22.75 -3.62 -19.61
C GLY A 125 21.83 -2.85 -20.55
N TRP A 126 22.23 -1.64 -20.93
CA TRP A 126 21.58 -0.93 -22.02
C TRP A 126 21.96 -1.60 -23.34
N TYR A 127 21.00 -2.24 -24.02
CA TYR A 127 21.20 -2.66 -25.41
C TYR A 127 20.75 -1.51 -26.33
N ARG A 128 21.59 -1.15 -27.31
CA ARG A 128 21.15 -0.32 -28.43
C ARG A 128 20.39 -1.22 -29.39
N GLU A 129 19.08 -1.01 -29.53
CA GLU A 129 18.35 -1.51 -30.70
C GLU A 129 18.97 -0.89 -31.96
N CYS A 130 19.55 -1.73 -32.81
CA CYS A 130 19.94 -1.31 -34.16
C CYS A 130 18.65 -0.97 -34.91
N ALA A 131 18.56 0.25 -35.45
CA ALA A 131 17.35 0.80 -36.04
C ALA A 131 16.67 -0.20 -36.98
N ARG A 132 15.36 -0.41 -36.80
CA ARG A 132 14.52 -1.14 -37.76
C ARG A 132 14.78 -0.59 -39.16
N THR A 133 15.46 -1.36 -40.01
CA THR A 133 15.61 -1.04 -41.42
C THR A 133 14.22 -1.02 -42.02
N ARG A 134 13.67 0.17 -42.27
CA ARG A 134 12.45 0.31 -43.06
C ARG A 134 12.80 -0.10 -44.48
N ASN A 135 12.48 -1.34 -44.83
CA ASN A 135 12.51 -1.77 -46.22
C ASN A 135 11.40 -1.02 -46.95
N ARG A 136 11.78 -0.03 -47.77
CA ARG A 136 10.88 0.62 -48.73
C ARG A 136 10.66 -0.36 -49.88
N ILE A 137 9.39 -0.71 -50.12
CA ILE A 137 8.89 -1.13 -51.43
C ILE A 137 7.86 -0.07 -51.84
#